data_AF-A0A520ESJ5-F1
#
_entry.id   AF-A0A520ESJ5-F1
#
_cell.length_a   1.000
_cell.length_b   1.000
_cell.length_c   1.000
_cell.angle_alpha   90.00
_cell.angle_beta   90.00
_cell.angle_gamma   90.00
#
_symmetry.space_group_name_H-M   'P 1'
#
loop_
_entity.id
_entity.type
_entity.pdbx_description
1 polymer ?
#
loop_
_entity_poly.entity_id
_entity_poly.type
_entity_poly.pdbx_seq_one_letter_code
_entity_poly.pdbx_strand_id
1 'polypeptide(L)'
;ELLPHAHVSAGPGGNGTGIYSRFPLADEQRHDGFVTELLSARVQMPGRPLVFAVHPVPPWPREPSEWVRELGLLRQLLAKIPADDGPVVVAGDFNATQDHRRYRDLQDGRFVDAAVATGAGMLRTYPAHTWHPPVIAIDHVLVADMGVRSVEAVTVPGSDHRGILARLAFLPNQGFPN
;
A
#
# COMPACT_ATOMS: atom_id res chain seq x y z
N GLU A 1 -11.60 15.96 14.80
CA GLU A 1 -10.44 15.20 14.30
C GLU A 1 -10.78 14.62 12.93
N LEU A 2 -9.85 14.62 11.97
CA LEU A 2 -10.15 14.22 10.57
C LEU A 2 -10.12 12.70 10.35
N LEU A 3 -9.30 11.97 11.13
CA LEU A 3 -9.08 10.52 11.05
C LEU A 3 -9.09 9.91 12.46
N PRO A 4 -10.25 9.82 13.13
CA PRO A 4 -10.35 9.43 14.54
C PRO A 4 -10.13 7.93 14.82
N HIS A 5 -10.05 7.08 13.79
CA HIS A 5 -9.80 5.64 13.95
C HIS A 5 -8.41 5.30 13.44
N ALA A 6 -7.67 4.51 14.21
CA ALA A 6 -6.30 4.15 13.86
C ALA A 6 -5.92 2.75 14.33
N HIS A 7 -5.15 2.05 13.50
CA HIS A 7 -4.40 0.85 13.85
C HIS A 7 -2.93 1.13 13.58
N VAL A 8 -2.13 1.23 14.63
CA VAL A 8 -0.76 1.78 14.56
C VAL A 8 0.21 0.87 15.30
N SER A 9 1.33 0.58 14.65
CA SER A 9 2.50 -0.02 15.28
C SER A 9 3.63 0.99 15.19
N ALA A 10 3.83 1.73 16.28
CA ALA A 10 4.83 2.79 16.33
C ALA A 10 6.23 2.20 16.45
N GLY A 11 7.18 2.76 15.70
CA GLY A 11 8.60 2.43 15.76
C GLY A 11 9.45 3.68 15.56
N PRO A 12 10.73 3.66 15.98
CA PRO A 12 11.62 4.78 15.75
C PRO A 12 11.94 4.95 14.25
N GLY A 13 12.03 6.19 13.79
CA GLY A 13 12.34 6.50 12.39
C GLY A 13 11.28 5.92 11.44
N GLY A 14 11.73 5.26 10.36
CA GLY A 14 10.86 4.61 9.38
C GLY A 14 10.34 3.22 9.77
N ASN A 15 10.59 2.73 11.00
CA ASN A 15 10.20 1.37 11.39
C ASN A 15 8.71 1.23 11.78
N GLY A 16 8.00 2.35 11.93
CA GLY A 16 6.58 2.35 12.27
C GLY A 16 5.67 2.29 11.05
N THR A 17 4.48 1.74 11.24
CA THR A 17 3.41 1.68 10.23
C THR A 17 2.07 2.02 10.87
N GLY A 18 1.16 2.63 10.12
CA GLY A 18 -0.17 2.97 10.63
C GLY A 18 -1.23 3.05 9.54
N ILE A 19 -2.44 2.63 9.89
CA ILE A 19 -3.68 2.83 9.12
C ILE A 19 -4.51 3.84 9.90
N TYR A 20 -4.83 4.97 9.27
CA TYR A 20 -5.70 6.00 9.84
C TYR A 20 -6.94 6.15 8.98
N SER A 21 -8.11 6.26 9.60
CA SER A 21 -9.38 6.21 8.90
C SER A 21 -10.41 7.16 9.51
N ARG A 22 -11.27 7.70 8.63
CA ARG A 22 -12.50 8.40 9.02
C ARG A 22 -13.56 7.44 9.55
N PHE A 23 -13.60 6.23 9.02
CA PHE A 23 -14.56 5.18 9.37
C PHE A 23 -13.95 4.20 10.37
N PRO A 24 -14.76 3.53 11.22
CA PRO A 24 -14.26 2.53 12.16
C PRO A 24 -13.43 1.44 11.46
N LEU A 25 -12.41 0.95 12.15
CA LEU A 25 -11.64 -0.21 11.73
C LEU A 25 -12.19 -1.47 12.41
N ALA A 26 -12.00 -2.62 11.78
CA ALA A 26 -12.33 -3.95 12.29
C ALA A 26 -11.30 -4.96 11.79
N ASP A 27 -11.27 -6.16 12.38
CA ASP A 27 -10.38 -7.25 11.97
C ASP A 27 -8.91 -6.80 11.83
N GLU A 28 -8.47 -5.95 12.77
CA GLU A 28 -7.13 -5.38 12.81
C GLU A 28 -6.09 -6.48 13.03
N GLN A 29 -5.11 -6.55 12.15
CA GLN A 29 -4.04 -7.55 12.21
C GLN A 29 -2.69 -6.88 12.07
N ARG A 30 -1.74 -7.45 12.80
CA ARG A 30 -0.30 -7.25 12.64
C ARG A 30 0.24 -8.56 12.10
N HIS A 31 0.90 -8.53 10.96
CA HIS A 31 1.40 -9.74 10.29
C HIS A 31 2.83 -9.99 10.70
N ASP A 32 3.10 -11.21 11.18
CA ASP A 32 4.43 -11.62 11.60
C ASP A 32 5.37 -11.88 10.41
N GLY A 33 6.67 -11.87 10.68
CA GLY A 33 7.70 -12.19 9.69
C GLY A 33 8.17 -11.01 8.85
N PHE A 34 7.75 -9.79 9.16
CA PHE A 34 8.28 -8.55 8.57
C PHE A 34 9.14 -7.82 9.59
N VAL A 35 10.25 -7.24 9.15
CA VAL A 35 11.16 -6.46 9.98
C VAL A 35 10.55 -5.10 10.31
N THR A 36 9.90 -4.50 9.32
CA THR A 36 8.99 -3.36 9.50
C THR A 36 7.57 -3.89 9.67
N GLU A 37 6.76 -3.12 10.37
CA GLU A 37 5.43 -3.54 10.74
C GLU A 37 4.50 -3.61 9.54
N LEU A 38 3.88 -4.76 9.28
CA LEU A 38 2.87 -4.92 8.24
C LEU A 38 1.49 -5.05 8.88
N LEU A 39 0.61 -4.10 8.57
CA LEU A 39 -0.72 -4.01 9.20
C LEU A 39 -1.81 -4.23 8.17
N SER A 40 -2.93 -4.80 8.61
CA SER A 40 -4.17 -4.77 7.85
C SER A 40 -5.38 -4.49 8.72
N ALA A 41 -6.42 -3.92 8.13
CA ALA A 41 -7.71 -3.72 8.80
C ALA A 41 -8.85 -3.69 7.76
N ARG A 42 -10.05 -4.06 8.20
CA ARG A 42 -11.31 -3.82 7.47
C ARG A 42 -11.81 -2.42 7.79
N VAL A 43 -12.05 -1.61 6.76
CA VAL A 43 -12.70 -0.30 6.95
C VAL A 43 -14.22 -0.49 6.96
N GLN A 44 -14.90 -0.05 8.02
CA GLN A 44 -16.35 -0.16 8.16
C GLN A 44 -17.07 0.92 7.33
N MET A 45 -17.08 0.72 6.03
CA MET A 45 -17.77 1.52 5.01
C MET A 45 -18.40 0.59 3.96
N PRO A 46 -19.21 1.09 2.99
CA PRO A 46 -19.66 0.26 1.86
C PRO A 46 -18.48 -0.47 1.22
N GLY A 47 -18.64 -1.72 0.79
CA GLY A 47 -17.50 -2.52 0.30
C GLY A 47 -16.68 -3.22 1.37
N ARG A 48 -16.70 -2.73 2.61
CA ARG A 48 -15.83 -3.19 3.71
C ARG A 48 -14.40 -3.50 3.25
N PRO A 49 -13.71 -2.58 2.54
CA PRO A 49 -12.42 -2.88 1.92
C PRO A 49 -11.41 -3.34 2.98
N LEU A 50 -10.65 -4.36 2.64
CA LEU A 50 -9.48 -4.78 3.41
C LEU A 50 -8.30 -3.90 2.98
N VAL A 51 -7.75 -3.13 3.91
CA VAL A 51 -6.61 -2.24 3.64
C VAL A 51 -5.35 -2.79 4.31
N PHE A 52 -4.23 -2.77 3.59
CA PHE A 52 -2.91 -3.12 4.08
C PHE A 52 -2.02 -1.88 4.06
N ALA A 53 -1.30 -1.65 5.15
CA ALA A 53 -0.19 -0.71 5.22
C ALA A 53 1.11 -1.52 5.24
N VAL A 54 1.96 -1.32 4.23
CA VAL A 54 3.18 -2.11 4.01
C VAL A 54 4.40 -1.20 3.97
N HIS A 55 5.54 -1.70 4.44
CA HIS A 55 6.81 -0.99 4.31
C HIS A 55 7.99 -1.98 4.27
N PRO A 56 8.00 -2.99 3.37
CA PRO A 56 9.09 -3.97 3.34
C PRO A 56 10.47 -3.30 3.35
N VAL A 57 11.42 -3.91 4.04
CA VAL A 57 12.76 -3.33 4.24
C VAL A 57 13.43 -2.99 2.91
N PRO A 58 14.23 -1.92 2.84
CA PRO A 58 14.91 -1.56 1.62
C PRO A 58 15.97 -2.60 1.26
N PRO A 59 16.24 -2.85 -0.03
CA PRO A 59 17.35 -3.71 -0.47
C PRO A 59 18.74 -3.10 -0.22
N TRP A 60 18.80 -1.87 0.32
CA TRP A 60 20.00 -1.18 0.76
C TRP A 60 19.65 -0.14 1.84
N PRO A 61 20.42 0.01 2.93
CA PRO A 61 21.69 -0.66 3.24
C PRO A 61 21.53 -2.04 3.89
N ARG A 62 20.32 -2.60 3.92
CA ARG A 62 20.06 -3.96 4.42
C ARG A 62 20.38 -5.02 3.37
N GLU A 63 20.37 -6.27 3.80
CA GLU A 63 20.60 -7.42 2.93
C GLU A 63 19.46 -7.54 1.90
N PRO A 64 19.74 -7.54 0.58
CA PRO A 64 18.71 -7.68 -0.45
C PRO A 64 17.84 -8.94 -0.30
N SER A 65 18.40 -9.99 0.34
CA SER A 65 17.68 -11.22 0.61
C SER A 65 16.49 -11.02 1.57
N GLU A 66 16.57 -10.06 2.51
CA GLU A 66 15.46 -9.70 3.40
C GLU A 66 14.31 -9.06 2.62
N TRP A 67 14.63 -8.11 1.73
CA TRP A 67 13.64 -7.47 0.85
C TRP A 67 12.96 -8.50 -0.08
N VAL A 68 13.74 -9.42 -0.68
CA VAL A 68 13.18 -10.51 -1.51
C VAL A 68 12.24 -11.40 -0.69
N ARG A 69 12.63 -11.74 0.54
CA ARG A 69 11.84 -12.56 1.45
C ARG A 69 10.53 -11.87 1.82
N GLU A 70 10.56 -10.58 2.16
CA GLU A 70 9.35 -9.84 2.57
C GLU A 70 8.38 -9.62 1.42
N LEU A 71 8.84 -9.28 0.21
CA LEU A 71 7.96 -9.25 -0.97
C LEU A 71 7.37 -10.64 -1.27
N GLY A 72 8.14 -11.70 -1.06
CA GLY A 72 7.66 -13.08 -1.19
C GLY A 72 6.57 -13.44 -0.17
N LEU A 73 6.72 -13.02 1.09
CA LEU A 73 5.71 -13.20 2.14
C LEU A 73 4.45 -12.38 1.83
N LEU A 74 4.61 -11.12 1.41
CA LEU A 74 3.49 -10.27 1.00
C LEU A 74 2.71 -10.90 -0.15
N ARG A 75 3.40 -11.41 -1.19
CA ARG A 75 2.74 -12.15 -2.28
C ARG A 75 1.92 -13.32 -1.77
N GLN A 76 2.46 -14.12 -0.84
CA GLN A 76 1.76 -15.27 -0.27
C GLN A 76 0.55 -14.85 0.57
N LEU A 77 0.64 -13.74 1.31
CA LEU A 77 -0.50 -13.18 2.05
C LEU A 77 -1.61 -12.75 1.10
N LEU A 78 -1.28 -11.97 0.06
CA LEU A 78 -2.26 -11.48 -0.91
C LEU A 78 -2.92 -12.62 -1.69
N ALA A 79 -2.17 -13.67 -2.05
CA ALA A 79 -2.69 -14.84 -2.74
C ALA A 79 -3.66 -15.69 -1.91
N LYS A 80 -3.62 -15.57 -0.57
CA LYS A 80 -4.53 -16.28 0.34
C LYS A 80 -5.87 -15.56 0.53
N ILE A 81 -5.99 -14.30 0.09
CA ILE A 81 -7.24 -13.54 0.25
C ILE A 81 -8.27 -14.05 -0.78
N PRO A 82 -9.40 -14.63 -0.34
CA PRO A 82 -10.42 -15.13 -1.25
C PRO A 82 -10.95 -14.04 -2.20
N ALA A 83 -11.31 -14.41 -3.42
CA ALA A 83 -11.80 -13.46 -4.41
C ALA A 83 -13.17 -12.86 -4.04
N ASP A 84 -13.96 -13.58 -3.24
CA ASP A 84 -15.25 -13.16 -2.68
C ASP A 84 -15.13 -12.39 -1.36
N ASP A 85 -13.91 -12.19 -0.86
CA ASP A 85 -13.63 -11.43 0.38
C ASP A 85 -13.70 -9.90 0.17
N GLY A 86 -14.02 -9.48 -1.04
CA GLY A 86 -14.27 -8.09 -1.41
C GLY A 86 -13.01 -7.28 -1.78
N PRO A 87 -13.18 -5.95 -1.91
CA PRO A 87 -12.13 -5.02 -2.29
C PRO A 87 -10.90 -5.06 -1.38
N VAL A 88 -9.71 -5.01 -1.97
CA VAL A 88 -8.43 -4.94 -1.25
C VAL A 88 -7.62 -3.73 -1.72
N VAL A 89 -7.00 -3.02 -0.79
CA VAL A 89 -6.03 -1.95 -1.06
C VAL A 89 -4.75 -2.26 -0.31
N VAL A 90 -3.61 -2.23 -0.97
CA VAL A 90 -2.29 -2.42 -0.37
C VAL A 90 -1.45 -1.20 -0.68
N ALA A 91 -1.08 -0.43 0.33
CA ALA A 91 -0.41 0.86 0.13
C ALA A 91 0.79 1.04 1.05
N GLY A 92 1.81 1.70 0.53
CA GLY A 92 3.00 2.08 1.29
C GLY A 92 4.26 2.09 0.44
N ASP A 93 5.42 2.15 1.11
CA ASP A 93 6.74 2.09 0.48
C ASP A 93 7.15 0.62 0.28
N PHE A 94 7.12 0.15 -0.96
CA PHE A 94 7.53 -1.22 -1.28
C PHE A 94 9.04 -1.37 -1.42
N ASN A 95 9.80 -0.27 -1.34
CA ASN A 95 11.21 -0.21 -1.66
C ASN A 95 11.53 -0.83 -3.03
N ALA A 96 10.58 -0.71 -3.96
CA ALA A 96 10.60 -1.37 -5.24
C ALA A 96 9.94 -0.51 -6.32
N THR A 97 10.58 -0.39 -7.47
CA THR A 97 9.97 0.20 -8.67
C THR A 97 9.20 -0.83 -9.50
N GLN A 98 8.37 -0.38 -10.43
CA GLN A 98 7.72 -1.22 -11.45
C GLN A 98 8.69 -2.07 -12.27
N ASP A 99 9.98 -1.70 -12.35
CA ASP A 99 11.01 -2.47 -13.06
C ASP A 99 11.45 -3.73 -12.29
N HIS A 100 11.18 -3.81 -10.99
CA HIS A 100 11.49 -4.98 -10.18
C HIS A 100 10.49 -6.10 -10.43
N ARG A 101 10.97 -7.25 -10.92
CA ARG A 101 10.14 -8.44 -11.12
C ARG A 101 9.34 -8.82 -9.87
N ARG A 102 9.98 -8.77 -8.69
CA ARG A 102 9.33 -9.12 -7.42
C ARG A 102 8.16 -8.23 -7.06
N TYR A 103 8.18 -6.97 -7.46
CA TYR A 103 7.04 -6.07 -7.28
C TYR A 103 5.94 -6.36 -8.30
N ARG A 104 6.28 -6.61 -9.57
CA ARG A 104 5.30 -7.04 -10.58
C ARG A 104 4.62 -8.36 -10.23
N ASP A 105 5.35 -9.28 -9.60
CA ASP A 105 4.82 -10.54 -9.09
C ASP A 105 3.70 -10.31 -8.04
N LEU A 106 3.56 -9.12 -7.41
CA LEU A 106 2.42 -8.79 -6.52
C LEU A 106 1.14 -8.44 -7.29
N GLN A 107 1.26 -8.07 -8.56
CA GLN A 107 0.16 -7.71 -9.46
C GLN A 107 -0.39 -8.94 -10.21
N ASP A 108 0.04 -10.15 -9.83
CA ASP A 108 -0.52 -11.39 -10.38
C ASP A 108 -1.98 -11.56 -9.93
N GLY A 109 -2.85 -11.99 -10.86
CA GLY A 109 -4.25 -12.25 -10.58
C GLY A 109 -5.12 -10.99 -10.60
N ARG A 110 -5.78 -10.68 -9.48
CA ARG A 110 -6.77 -9.58 -9.38
C ARG A 110 -6.21 -8.24 -8.94
N PHE A 111 -4.91 -8.17 -8.63
CA PHE A 111 -4.25 -6.96 -8.18
C PHE A 111 -3.72 -6.15 -9.36
N VAL A 112 -3.87 -4.83 -9.31
CA VAL A 112 -3.28 -3.89 -10.26
C VAL A 112 -2.73 -2.68 -9.51
N ASP A 113 -1.59 -2.18 -9.94
CA ASP A 113 -1.04 -0.93 -9.46
C ASP A 113 -1.86 0.27 -9.95
N ALA A 114 -2.17 1.20 -9.06
CA ALA A 114 -2.97 2.37 -9.37
C ALA A 114 -2.39 3.24 -10.48
N ALA A 115 -1.06 3.42 -10.52
CA ALA A 115 -0.39 4.21 -11.55
C ALA A 115 -0.41 3.50 -12.90
N VAL A 116 -0.33 2.17 -12.90
CA VAL A 116 -0.52 1.35 -14.11
C VAL A 116 -1.95 1.44 -14.61
N ALA A 117 -2.93 1.28 -13.71
CA ALA A 117 -4.36 1.31 -14.05
C ALA A 117 -4.81 2.63 -14.67
N THR A 118 -4.20 3.76 -14.29
CA THR A 118 -4.54 5.09 -14.82
C THR A 118 -3.56 5.60 -15.87
N GLY A 119 -2.48 4.87 -16.17
CA GLY A 119 -1.40 5.36 -17.04
C GLY A 119 -0.69 6.60 -16.50
N ALA A 120 -0.56 6.76 -15.18
CA ALA A 120 0.05 7.94 -14.54
C ALA A 120 1.58 8.00 -14.67
N GLY A 121 2.21 6.96 -15.24
CA GLY A 121 3.65 6.86 -15.36
C GLY A 121 4.35 6.62 -14.02
N MET A 122 5.61 7.03 -13.91
CA MET A 122 6.39 6.86 -12.68
C MET A 122 6.07 7.95 -11.67
N LEU A 123 5.34 7.61 -10.61
CA LEU A 123 5.10 8.49 -9.48
C LEU A 123 6.36 8.56 -8.60
N ARG A 124 7.32 9.39 -9.01
CA ARG A 124 8.61 9.53 -8.30
C ARG A 124 8.38 10.19 -6.95
N THR A 125 8.60 9.42 -5.89
CA THR A 125 8.36 9.80 -4.50
C THR A 125 9.64 10.03 -3.72
N TYR A 126 10.75 9.39 -4.10
CA TYR A 126 12.00 9.43 -3.35
C TYR A 126 13.23 9.84 -4.20
N PRO A 127 14.22 10.55 -3.62
CA PRO A 127 14.13 11.32 -2.39
C PRO A 127 13.45 12.68 -2.66
N ALA A 128 12.63 13.16 -1.73
CA ALA A 128 11.85 14.40 -1.84
C ALA A 128 12.39 15.57 -1.02
N HIS A 129 13.28 15.32 -0.06
CA HIS A 129 13.91 16.34 0.78
C HIS A 129 15.36 16.62 0.33
N THR A 130 15.55 16.79 -0.98
CA THR A 130 16.85 17.08 -1.60
C THR A 130 16.75 18.28 -2.55
N TRP A 131 17.91 18.77 -3.02
CA TRP A 131 17.97 19.93 -3.93
C TRP A 131 17.47 19.63 -5.35
N HIS A 132 17.34 18.34 -5.71
CA HIS A 132 16.83 17.88 -7.00
C HIS A 132 15.42 17.28 -6.82
N PRO A 133 14.60 17.20 -7.89
CA PRO A 133 13.31 16.51 -7.82
C PRO A 133 13.47 15.02 -7.46
N PRO A 134 12.42 14.37 -6.90
CA PRO A 134 12.40 12.92 -6.73
C PRO A 134 12.64 12.18 -8.05
N VAL A 135 13.38 11.08 -7.97
CA VAL A 135 13.80 10.30 -9.14
C VAL A 135 13.35 8.84 -9.12
N ILE A 136 12.95 8.31 -7.96
CA ILE A 136 12.59 6.90 -7.77
C ILE A 136 11.12 6.79 -7.34
N ALA A 137 10.38 5.84 -7.93
CA ALA A 137 8.98 5.55 -7.62
C ALA A 137 8.89 4.23 -6.85
N ILE A 138 8.99 4.30 -5.51
CA ILE A 138 8.98 3.14 -4.61
C ILE A 138 7.73 3.02 -3.75
N ASP A 139 6.95 4.10 -3.65
CA ASP A 139 5.66 4.13 -2.98
C ASP A 139 4.53 3.82 -3.97
N HIS A 140 3.66 2.89 -3.61
CA HIS A 140 2.59 2.43 -4.51
C HIS A 140 1.27 2.18 -3.80
N VAL A 141 0.22 2.06 -4.60
CA VAL A 141 -1.11 1.60 -4.18
C VAL A 141 -1.52 0.48 -5.13
N LEU A 142 -1.55 -0.76 -4.63
CA LEU A 142 -2.15 -1.90 -5.32
C LEU A 142 -3.61 -2.00 -4.93
N VAL A 143 -4.47 -2.31 -5.89
CA VAL A 143 -5.91 -2.51 -5.66
C VAL A 143 -6.40 -3.80 -6.28
N ALA A 144 -7.36 -4.44 -5.63
CA ALA A 144 -8.16 -5.53 -6.18
C ALA A 144 -9.64 -5.22 -6.00
N ASP A 145 -10.45 -5.55 -7.02
CA ASP A 145 -11.91 -5.37 -7.04
C ASP A 145 -12.38 -3.92 -6.81
N MET A 146 -11.54 -2.94 -7.17
CA MET A 146 -11.85 -1.51 -7.19
C MET A 146 -11.40 -0.87 -8.50
N GLY A 147 -12.14 0.14 -8.94
CA GLY A 147 -11.70 1.04 -10.00
C GLY A 147 -10.78 2.13 -9.46
N VAL A 148 -9.77 2.52 -10.24
CA VAL A 148 -8.87 3.64 -9.92
C VAL A 148 -9.29 4.85 -10.77
N ARG A 149 -9.67 5.95 -10.10
CA ARG A 149 -10.11 7.18 -10.77
C ARG A 149 -8.96 8.13 -11.05
N SER A 150 -8.05 8.26 -10.09
CA SER A 150 -6.83 9.04 -10.23
C SER A 150 -5.80 8.56 -9.22
N VAL A 151 -4.54 8.77 -9.54
CA VAL A 151 -3.44 8.66 -8.60
C VAL A 151 -2.39 9.73 -8.91
N GLU A 152 -1.87 10.37 -7.87
CA GLU A 152 -0.86 11.42 -8.00
C GLU A 152 0.09 11.41 -6.80
N ALA A 153 1.32 11.90 -7.01
CA ALA A 153 2.26 12.14 -5.92
C ALA A 153 2.01 13.53 -5.32
N VAL A 154 1.96 13.61 -3.99
CA VAL A 154 1.70 14.83 -3.22
C VAL A 154 2.84 15.15 -2.26
N THR A 155 3.14 16.43 -2.04
CA THR A 155 4.15 16.83 -1.06
C THR A 155 3.66 16.60 0.36
N VAL A 156 4.46 15.91 1.16
CA VAL A 156 4.24 15.76 2.60
C VAL A 156 5.31 16.57 3.34
N PRO A 157 4.95 17.66 4.04
CA PRO A 157 5.92 18.48 4.75
C PRO A 157 6.72 17.68 5.78
N GLY A 158 8.05 17.84 5.78
CA GLY A 158 8.95 17.15 6.72
C GLY A 158 9.28 15.70 6.37
N SER A 159 8.79 15.20 5.23
CA SER A 159 9.07 13.85 4.73
C SER A 159 10.15 13.86 3.65
N ASP A 160 11.03 12.87 3.65
CA ASP A 160 11.96 12.57 2.57
C ASP A 160 11.31 11.77 1.43
N HIS A 161 10.04 11.40 1.56
CA HIS A 161 9.18 10.89 0.49
C HIS A 161 8.04 11.88 0.16
N ARG A 162 7.60 11.88 -1.10
CA ARG A 162 6.24 12.35 -1.44
C ARG A 162 5.23 11.27 -1.06
N GLY A 163 4.03 11.68 -0.67
CA GLY A 163 2.91 10.75 -0.49
C GLY A 163 2.26 10.39 -1.83
N ILE A 164 1.46 9.33 -1.83
CA ILE A 164 0.58 8.96 -2.95
C ILE A 164 -0.87 9.23 -2.56
N LEU A 165 -1.59 10.01 -3.37
CA LEU A 165 -3.03 10.23 -3.24
C LEU A 165 -3.76 9.44 -4.33
N ALA A 166 -4.44 8.37 -3.93
CA ALA A 166 -5.28 7.56 -4.83
C ALA A 166 -6.77 7.84 -4.58
N ARG A 167 -7.54 8.05 -5.65
CA ARG A 167 -9.00 8.11 -5.62
C ARG A 167 -9.55 6.81 -6.20
N LEU A 168 -10.19 6.02 -5.36
CA LEU A 168 -10.73 4.71 -5.71
C LEU A 168 -12.26 4.75 -5.80
N ALA A 169 -12.84 3.82 -6.55
CA ALA A 169 -14.28 3.66 -6.68
C ALA A 169 -14.67 2.18 -6.61
N PHE A 170 -15.80 1.87 -6.00
CA PHE A 170 -16.38 0.53 -6.08
C PHE A 170 -16.80 0.22 -7.52
N LEU A 171 -16.57 -1.01 -7.95
CA LEU A 171 -17.03 -1.50 -9.24
C LEU A 171 -18.57 -1.67 -9.21
N PRO A 172 -19.29 -1.28 -10.27
CA PRO A 172 -20.71 -1.58 -10.39
C PRO A 172 -20.91 -3.11 -10.33
N ASN A 173 -21.87 -3.58 -9.53
CA ASN A 173 -22.25 -4.99 -9.29
C ASN A 173 -21.50 -5.79 -8.21
N GLN A 174 -20.77 -5.15 -7.30
CA GLN A 174 -20.45 -5.77 -6.01
C GLN A 174 -21.68 -5.59 -5.09
N GLY A 175 -22.63 -6.53 -5.14
CA GLY A 175 -23.92 -6.43 -4.46
C GLY A 175 -23.78 -6.18 -2.96
N PHE A 176 -24.07 -4.95 -2.52
CA PHE A 176 -24.34 -4.68 -1.11
C PHE A 176 -25.83 -4.91 -0.87
N PRO A 177 -26.22 -5.82 0.05
CA PRO A 177 -27.59 -5.83 0.51
C PRO A 177 -27.92 -4.47 1.15
N ASN A 178 -29.11 -3.96 0.81
CA ASN A 178 -29.72 -2.78 1.43
C ASN A 178 -29.86 -2.96 2.95
#